data_AF-A0A4V4NBI2-F1
#
_entry.id   AF-A0A4V4NBI2-F1
#
_cell.length_a   1.000
_cell.length_b   1.000
_cell.length_c   1.000
_cell.angle_alpha   90.00
_cell.angle_beta   90.00
_cell.angle_gamma   90.00
#
_symmetry.space_group_name_H-M   'P 1'
#
loop_
_entity.id
_entity.type
_entity.pdbx_description
1 polymer ?
#
loop_
_entity_poly.entity_id
_entity_poly.type
_entity_poly.pdbx_seq_one_letter_code
_entity_poly.pdbx_strand_id
1 'polypeptide(L)'
;MGVGKGPTFNPAQLPKFPGTGHPIEPSRVSQAYEKGDDDDDDDDDESIITIESPGLVPDKNPPTMRPSPILQVLKYKHLRLTTKDVNKGFYKGNRTGAMGRHTKFGGYVIEWHKVRTYVVPEGLKDTKLTPFVSDAVRPMKGTYPTKEGPRSPQLYLDTWKQQNGLD
;
A
#
# COMPACT_ATOMS: atom_id res chain seq x y z
N MET A 1 -8.25 39.49 -32.81
CA MET A 1 -7.70 38.34 -32.06
C MET A 1 -8.35 38.34 -30.68
N GLY A 2 -9.36 37.48 -30.47
CA GLY A 2 -10.07 37.36 -29.19
C GLY A 2 -9.48 36.22 -28.36
N VAL A 3 -8.93 36.54 -27.20
CA VAL A 3 -8.46 35.55 -26.22
C VAL A 3 -9.68 34.95 -25.52
N GLY A 4 -10.04 33.71 -25.87
CA GLY A 4 -11.11 32.97 -25.22
C GLY A 4 -10.72 32.61 -23.78
N LYS A 5 -11.53 33.02 -22.80
CA LYS A 5 -11.41 32.57 -21.41
C LYS A 5 -11.77 31.08 -21.35
N GLY A 6 -10.84 30.25 -20.88
CA GLY A 6 -11.10 28.83 -20.62
C GLY A 6 -12.19 28.62 -19.55
N PRO A 7 -12.77 27.41 -19.46
CA PRO A 7 -13.89 27.14 -18.57
C PRO A 7 -13.50 27.34 -17.10
N THR A 8 -14.22 28.23 -16.43
CA THR A 8 -14.11 28.47 -14.98
C THR A 8 -14.69 27.30 -14.20
N PHE A 9 -13.88 26.68 -13.35
CA PHE A 9 -14.29 25.62 -12.45
C PHE A 9 -15.35 26.12 -11.45
N ASN A 10 -16.55 25.54 -11.51
CA ASN A 10 -17.62 25.82 -10.55
C ASN A 10 -17.60 24.77 -9.42
N PRO A 11 -17.20 25.11 -8.19
CA PRO A 11 -17.12 24.16 -7.08
C PRO A 11 -18.50 23.63 -6.63
N ALA A 12 -19.61 24.23 -7.10
CA ALA A 12 -20.96 23.80 -6.74
C ALA A 12 -21.46 22.54 -7.49
N GLN A 13 -20.72 22.06 -8.50
CA GLN A 13 -21.09 20.90 -9.33
C GLN A 13 -20.45 19.57 -8.90
N LEU A 14 -19.81 19.52 -7.71
CA LEU A 14 -19.30 18.25 -7.18
C LEU A 14 -20.46 17.33 -6.76
N PRO A 15 -20.40 16.02 -7.07
CA PRO A 15 -21.38 15.07 -6.57
C PRO A 15 -21.32 15.02 -5.04
N LYS A 16 -22.45 15.27 -4.38
CA LYS A 16 -22.58 15.14 -2.92
C LYS A 16 -22.54 13.65 -2.57
N PHE A 17 -21.48 13.21 -1.92
CA PHE A 17 -21.39 11.86 -1.36
C PHE A 17 -22.35 11.74 -0.16
N PRO A 18 -23.29 10.78 -0.16
CA PRO A 18 -24.15 10.55 0.99
C PRO A 18 -23.37 9.80 2.08
N GLY A 19 -23.29 10.39 3.27
CA GLY A 19 -22.97 9.67 4.51
C GLY A 19 -21.58 9.92 5.08
N THR A 20 -21.53 10.75 6.14
CA THR A 20 -20.93 10.49 7.47
C THR A 20 -20.51 11.82 8.10
N GLY A 21 -21.51 12.55 8.62
CA GLY A 21 -21.29 13.62 9.58
C GLY A 21 -21.31 13.04 10.99
N HIS A 22 -20.14 12.75 11.55
CA HIS A 22 -19.93 12.71 13.00
C HIS A 22 -18.52 13.26 13.31
N PRO A 23 -18.40 14.35 14.08
CA PRO A 23 -17.10 14.81 14.57
C PRO A 23 -16.57 13.80 15.62
N ILE A 24 -15.35 13.32 15.42
CA ILE A 24 -14.66 12.47 16.39
C ILE A 24 -14.00 13.39 17.42
N GLU A 25 -14.51 13.39 18.65
CA GLU A 25 -13.83 14.04 19.77
C GLU A 25 -12.60 13.23 20.22
N PRO A 26 -11.46 13.87 20.55
CA PRO A 26 -10.32 13.16 21.10
C PRO A 26 -10.54 12.81 22.58
N SER A 27 -10.62 11.51 22.87
CA SER A 27 -10.71 10.96 24.22
C SER A 27 -9.49 11.34 25.07
N ARG A 28 -9.75 12.02 26.19
CA ARG A 28 -8.81 12.36 27.25
C ARG A 28 -8.62 11.13 28.16
N VAL A 29 -7.44 10.54 28.20
CA VAL A 29 -7.09 9.51 29.19
C VAL A 29 -6.07 10.11 30.15
N SER A 30 -6.48 10.29 31.39
CA SER A 30 -5.63 10.66 32.52
C SER A 30 -6.21 10.01 33.78
N GLN A 31 -5.31 9.56 34.67
CA GLN A 31 -5.55 9.01 36.02
C GLN A 31 -5.94 7.51 36.06
N ALA A 32 -5.56 6.68 37.02
CA ALA A 32 -4.55 6.58 38.09
C ALA A 32 -4.97 5.30 38.85
N TYR A 33 -4.08 4.36 39.19
CA TYR A 33 -4.40 3.31 40.17
C TYR A 33 -3.18 2.95 41.02
N GLU A 34 -3.46 2.70 42.30
CA GLU A 34 -2.68 2.98 43.50
C GLU A 34 -1.77 1.83 43.97
N LYS A 35 -0.84 2.21 44.86
CA LYS A 35 0.08 1.39 45.65
C LYS A 35 -0.69 0.73 46.80
N GLY A 36 -0.54 -0.59 46.98
CA GLY A 36 -0.96 -1.32 48.17
C GLY A 36 0.25 -2.08 48.73
N ASP A 37 0.65 -1.71 49.96
CA ASP A 37 1.52 -2.47 50.83
C ASP A 37 0.58 -3.25 51.78
N ASP A 38 0.75 -4.57 51.94
CA ASP A 38 0.15 -5.33 53.04
C ASP A 38 1.10 -6.50 53.38
N ASP A 39 1.67 -6.42 54.59
CA ASP A 39 2.39 -7.45 55.31
C ASP A 39 1.38 -8.42 55.95
N ASP A 40 1.68 -9.72 56.02
CA ASP A 40 1.21 -10.62 57.09
C ASP A 40 2.04 -11.93 57.09
N ASP A 41 2.74 -12.14 58.20
CA ASP A 41 3.44 -13.36 58.61
C ASP A 41 2.43 -14.42 59.07
N ASP A 42 2.67 -15.71 58.76
CA ASP A 42 2.24 -16.84 59.60
C ASP A 42 3.07 -18.10 59.26
N ASP A 43 3.86 -18.54 60.24
CA ASP A 43 4.60 -19.79 60.31
C ASP A 43 3.65 -20.96 60.68
N ASP A 44 3.63 -22.04 59.89
CA ASP A 44 3.13 -23.35 60.33
C ASP A 44 3.98 -24.49 59.71
N ASP A 45 4.77 -25.14 60.58
CA ASP A 45 5.61 -26.31 60.30
C ASP A 45 4.76 -27.59 60.16
N GLU A 46 4.62 -28.14 58.95
CA GLU A 46 4.15 -29.51 58.71
C GLU A 46 5.30 -30.39 58.21
N SER A 47 5.75 -31.30 59.08
CA SER A 47 6.86 -32.23 58.82
C SER A 47 6.42 -33.42 57.94
N ILE A 48 6.57 -33.29 56.63
CA ILE A 48 6.42 -34.43 55.70
C ILE A 48 7.73 -35.21 55.63
N ILE A 49 7.74 -36.39 56.24
CA ILE A 49 8.77 -37.41 56.08
C ILE A 49 8.72 -37.92 54.63
N THR A 50 9.63 -37.43 53.78
CA THR A 50 9.79 -37.93 52.41
C THR A 50 10.78 -39.09 52.42
N ILE A 51 10.29 -40.28 52.06
CA ILE A 51 11.09 -41.48 51.83
C ILE A 51 11.88 -41.26 50.53
N GLU A 52 13.21 -41.18 50.61
CA GLU A 52 14.08 -41.03 49.45
C GLU A 52 14.07 -42.31 48.57
N SER A 53 13.44 -42.22 47.40
CA SER A 53 13.70 -43.15 46.29
C SER A 53 14.97 -42.70 45.55
N PRO A 54 15.95 -43.59 45.30
CA PRO A 54 17.19 -43.22 44.62
C PRO A 54 16.91 -43.12 43.11
N GLY A 55 16.56 -41.93 42.64
CA GLY A 55 16.15 -41.74 41.26
C GLY A 55 16.41 -40.34 40.75
N LEU A 56 17.41 -40.23 39.87
CA LEU A 56 17.59 -39.17 38.88
C LEU A 56 17.70 -37.75 39.47
N VAL A 57 18.94 -37.28 39.66
CA VAL A 57 19.19 -35.84 39.84
C VAL A 57 18.67 -35.13 38.59
N PRO A 58 17.62 -34.29 38.66
CA PRO A 58 17.23 -33.49 37.51
C PRO A 58 18.39 -32.55 37.20
N ASP A 59 18.93 -32.62 36.00
CA ASP A 59 19.92 -31.65 35.52
C ASP A 59 19.33 -30.25 35.78
N LYS A 60 20.03 -29.45 36.60
CA LYS A 60 19.56 -28.14 37.05
C LYS A 60 19.41 -27.13 35.90
N ASN A 61 19.79 -27.50 34.67
CA ASN A 61 19.45 -26.79 33.46
C ASN A 61 18.88 -27.77 32.40
N PRO A 62 17.58 -27.73 32.07
CA PRO A 62 17.10 -28.46 30.91
C PRO A 62 17.85 -27.95 29.67
N PRO A 63 18.13 -28.80 28.66
CA PRO A 63 18.82 -28.37 27.45
C PRO A 63 18.00 -27.25 26.79
N THR A 64 18.50 -26.03 26.93
CA THR A 64 17.88 -24.85 26.33
C THR A 64 17.81 -25.07 24.83
N MET A 65 16.61 -25.08 24.25
CA MET A 65 16.43 -25.17 22.81
C MET A 65 17.10 -23.94 22.17
N ARG A 66 18.31 -24.12 21.65
CA ARG A 66 19.04 -23.04 20.98
C ARG A 66 18.50 -22.91 19.56
N PRO A 67 18.14 -21.68 19.13
CA PRO A 67 17.74 -21.46 17.74
C PRO A 67 18.88 -21.92 16.82
N SER A 68 18.51 -22.62 15.75
CA SER A 68 19.47 -23.14 14.77
C SER A 68 20.30 -21.99 14.18
N PRO A 69 21.53 -22.25 13.69
CA PRO A 69 22.42 -21.18 13.20
C PRO A 69 21.83 -20.26 12.13
N ILE A 70 20.82 -20.72 11.37
CA ILE A 70 20.09 -19.90 10.38
C ILE A 70 19.13 -18.89 11.02
N LEU A 71 18.65 -19.19 12.24
CA LEU A 71 17.78 -18.34 13.06
C LEU A 71 18.58 -17.42 13.98
N GLN A 72 19.91 -17.55 14.03
CA GLN A 72 20.76 -16.68 14.83
C GLN A 72 20.88 -15.29 14.19
N VAL A 73 20.58 -14.27 14.98
CA VAL A 73 20.38 -12.85 14.64
C VAL A 73 21.56 -12.15 13.95
N LEU A 74 22.73 -12.81 13.86
CA LEU A 74 23.98 -12.24 13.36
C LEU A 74 23.91 -11.71 11.91
N LYS A 75 22.94 -12.16 11.11
CA LYS A 75 22.76 -11.72 9.70
C LYS A 75 21.81 -10.53 9.50
N TYR A 76 21.01 -10.15 10.50
CA TYR A 76 19.94 -9.15 10.33
C TYR A 76 20.47 -7.69 10.27
N LYS A 77 21.63 -7.42 10.87
CA LYS A 77 22.21 -6.07 10.96
C LYS A 77 22.68 -5.47 9.63
N HIS A 78 22.92 -6.29 8.61
CA HIS A 78 23.38 -5.83 7.28
C HIS A 78 22.24 -5.77 6.25
N LEU A 79 21.00 -6.07 6.64
CA LEU A 79 19.85 -5.95 5.76
C LEU A 79 19.45 -4.47 5.60
N ARG A 80 18.83 -4.16 4.46
CA ARG A 80 18.35 -2.80 4.19
C ARG A 80 17.15 -2.49 5.06
N LEU A 81 17.20 -1.36 5.75
CA LEU A 81 16.13 -0.92 6.64
C LEU A 81 14.80 -0.72 5.90
N THR A 82 13.75 -1.27 6.48
CA THR A 82 12.35 -1.10 6.13
C THR A 82 11.65 -0.23 7.16
N THR A 83 10.42 0.19 6.87
CA THR A 83 9.61 1.02 7.78
C THR A 83 9.21 0.30 9.07
N LYS A 84 9.45 -1.01 9.18
CA LYS A 84 9.04 -1.84 10.32
C LYS A 84 10.19 -2.26 11.23
N ASP A 85 11.43 -1.99 10.81
CA ASP A 85 12.62 -2.38 11.57
C ASP A 85 12.96 -1.40 12.70
N VAL A 86 12.54 -0.13 12.57
CA VAL A 86 12.86 0.96 13.49
C VAL A 86 11.64 1.81 13.79
N ASN A 87 11.68 2.51 14.92
CA ASN A 87 10.60 3.33 15.42
C ASN A 87 10.71 4.79 14.89
N LYS A 88 10.33 5.77 15.73
CA LYS A 88 10.25 7.21 15.44
C LYS A 88 11.45 7.75 14.65
N GLY A 89 11.17 8.64 13.70
CA GLY A 89 12.18 9.40 12.94
C GLY A 89 12.58 8.78 11.60
N PHE A 90 12.30 7.50 11.37
CA PHE A 90 12.53 6.87 10.06
C PHE A 90 11.24 6.81 9.25
N TYR A 91 11.15 7.63 8.20
CA TYR A 91 10.07 7.57 7.22
C TYR A 91 10.62 7.13 5.86
N LYS A 92 9.96 6.15 5.24
CA LYS A 92 10.30 5.66 3.89
C LYS A 92 9.01 5.47 3.10
N GLY A 93 8.89 6.18 1.98
CA GLY A 93 7.69 6.16 1.14
C GLY A 93 7.60 4.93 0.22
N ASN A 94 6.39 4.66 -0.27
CA ASN A 94 6.06 3.52 -1.15
C ASN A 94 5.88 3.92 -2.63
N ARG A 95 6.52 5.01 -3.07
CA ARG A 95 6.41 5.56 -4.44
C ARG A 95 4.98 5.89 -4.88
N THR A 96 4.13 6.29 -3.94
CA THR A 96 2.78 6.80 -4.24
C THR A 96 2.80 8.14 -4.97
N GLY A 97 3.95 8.81 -5.04
CA GLY A 97 4.12 10.12 -5.68
C GLY A 97 3.68 11.29 -4.79
N ALA A 98 4.13 12.49 -5.12
CA ALA A 98 3.78 13.71 -4.40
C ALA A 98 2.51 14.35 -5.00
N MET A 99 1.38 14.22 -4.31
CA MET A 99 0.07 14.71 -4.76
C MET A 99 -0.18 16.17 -4.36
N GLY A 100 0.85 16.87 -3.88
CA GLY A 100 0.71 18.16 -3.21
C GLY A 100 1.97 18.53 -2.44
N ARG A 101 1.80 19.33 -1.39
CA ARG A 101 2.90 19.93 -0.63
C ARG A 101 2.64 19.93 0.88
N HIS A 102 3.70 19.73 1.68
CA HIS A 102 3.66 19.94 3.13
C HIS A 102 3.57 21.44 3.47
N THR A 103 2.82 21.75 4.53
CA THR A 103 2.72 23.09 5.11
C THR A 103 3.82 23.31 6.16
N LYS A 104 4.04 24.57 6.56
CA LYS A 104 4.99 24.92 7.62
C LYS A 104 4.67 24.23 8.96
N PHE A 105 3.39 23.94 9.21
CA PHE A 105 2.89 23.40 10.48
C PHE A 105 2.63 21.88 10.43
N GLY A 106 3.22 21.16 9.47
CA GLY A 106 3.13 19.70 9.38
C GLY A 106 1.89 19.15 8.66
N GLY A 107 0.92 19.99 8.29
CA GLY A 107 -0.21 19.59 7.43
C GLY A 107 0.20 19.33 5.98
N TYR A 108 -0.74 18.86 5.16
CA TYR A 108 -0.54 18.57 3.74
C TYR A 108 -1.66 19.19 2.89
N VAL A 109 -1.31 19.90 1.82
CA VAL A 109 -2.27 20.50 0.88
C VAL A 109 -2.21 19.73 -0.44
N ILE A 110 -3.36 19.25 -0.90
CA ILE A 110 -3.49 18.50 -2.15
C ILE A 110 -3.50 19.47 -3.34
N GLU A 111 -2.69 19.18 -4.34
CA GLU A 111 -2.63 19.89 -5.61
C GLU A 111 -3.31 19.05 -6.69
N TRP A 112 -4.58 19.34 -6.99
CA TRP A 112 -5.43 18.50 -7.85
C TRP A 112 -4.87 18.24 -9.26
N HIS A 113 -4.07 19.16 -9.81
CA HIS A 113 -3.41 18.98 -11.10
C HIS A 113 -2.31 17.90 -11.11
N LYS A 114 -1.85 17.44 -9.93
CA LYS A 114 -0.90 16.32 -9.77
C LYS A 114 -1.59 15.00 -9.47
N VAL A 115 -2.89 15.03 -9.15
CA VAL A 115 -3.66 13.84 -8.83
C VAL A 115 -3.93 13.08 -10.11
N ARG A 116 -3.51 11.80 -10.15
CA ARG A 116 -3.71 10.93 -11.31
C ARG A 116 -5.18 10.52 -11.41
N THR A 117 -5.74 10.60 -12.62
CA THR A 117 -7.07 10.10 -12.95
C THR A 117 -6.96 9.01 -14.01
N TYR A 118 -7.78 7.96 -13.89
CA TYR A 118 -7.91 6.93 -14.92
C TYR A 118 -9.21 7.17 -15.68
N VAL A 119 -9.10 7.71 -16.91
CA VAL A 119 -10.25 8.09 -17.73
C VAL A 119 -10.88 6.83 -18.31
N VAL A 120 -12.14 6.59 -17.97
CA VAL A 120 -12.93 5.50 -18.52
C VAL A 120 -13.66 6.03 -19.75
N PRO A 121 -13.55 5.39 -20.93
CA PRO A 121 -14.23 5.84 -22.13
C PRO A 121 -15.76 5.72 -21.98
N GLU A 122 -16.47 6.66 -22.59
CA GLU A 122 -17.93 6.60 -22.66
C GLU A 122 -18.38 5.40 -23.52
N GLY A 123 -19.49 4.77 -23.14
CA GLY A 123 -20.02 3.60 -23.87
C GLY A 123 -19.23 2.29 -23.67
N LEU A 124 -18.31 2.21 -22.69
CA LEU A 124 -17.51 0.99 -22.45
C LEU A 124 -18.38 -0.28 -22.25
N LYS A 125 -19.56 -0.11 -21.64
CA LYS A 125 -20.52 -1.19 -21.38
C LYS A 125 -21.20 -1.70 -22.65
N ASP A 126 -21.30 -0.87 -23.67
CA ASP A 126 -22.01 -1.16 -24.92
C ASP A 126 -21.07 -1.74 -25.99
N THR A 127 -19.76 -1.77 -25.73
CA THR A 127 -18.77 -2.32 -26.66
C THR A 127 -18.91 -3.84 -26.77
N LYS A 128 -18.82 -4.35 -28.02
CA LYS A 128 -18.80 -5.79 -28.29
C LYS A 128 -17.40 -6.41 -28.14
N LEU A 129 -16.38 -5.58 -27.90
CA LEU A 129 -15.00 -6.02 -27.79
C LEU A 129 -14.79 -6.73 -26.45
N THR A 130 -14.22 -7.93 -26.50
CA THR A 130 -13.88 -8.72 -25.31
C THR A 130 -12.37 -8.92 -25.25
N PRO A 131 -11.78 -9.25 -24.09
CA PRO A 131 -10.34 -9.50 -23.99
C PRO A 131 -9.89 -10.78 -24.71
N PHE A 132 -10.81 -11.58 -25.25
CA PHE A 132 -10.52 -12.83 -25.94
C PHE A 132 -11.05 -12.80 -27.38
N VAL A 133 -10.44 -13.64 -28.21
CA VAL A 133 -10.86 -13.88 -29.59
C VAL A 133 -11.14 -15.38 -29.73
N SER A 134 -12.08 -15.76 -30.59
CA SER A 134 -12.37 -17.18 -30.88
C SER A 134 -11.17 -17.84 -31.55
N ASP A 135 -10.84 -19.08 -31.14
CA ASP A 135 -9.77 -19.90 -31.73
C ASP A 135 -9.98 -20.19 -33.23
N ALA A 136 -11.22 -20.06 -33.72
CA ALA A 136 -11.51 -20.18 -35.14
C ALA A 136 -10.88 -19.04 -35.97
N VAL A 137 -10.62 -17.89 -35.35
CA VAL A 137 -9.98 -16.73 -36.01
C VAL A 137 -8.48 -16.95 -36.05
N ARG A 138 -7.93 -17.17 -37.25
CA ARG A 138 -6.49 -17.34 -37.43
C ARG A 138 -5.75 -16.02 -37.17
N PRO A 139 -4.64 -16.01 -36.41
CA PRO A 139 -3.82 -14.83 -36.22
C PRO A 139 -3.28 -14.30 -37.56
N MET A 140 -3.54 -13.03 -37.86
CA MET A 140 -3.08 -12.37 -39.09
C MET A 140 -1.78 -11.60 -38.84
N LYS A 141 -0.82 -11.69 -39.76
CA LYS A 141 0.39 -10.85 -39.77
C LYS A 141 0.22 -9.73 -40.79
N GLY A 142 0.53 -8.50 -40.40
CA GLY A 142 0.54 -7.37 -41.32
C GLY A 142 1.67 -7.50 -42.34
N THR A 143 1.34 -7.42 -43.63
CA THR A 143 2.31 -7.35 -44.72
C THR A 143 2.35 -5.91 -45.22
N TYR A 144 3.54 -5.33 -45.31
CA TYR A 144 3.74 -3.94 -45.70
C TYR A 144 4.67 -3.88 -46.92
N PRO A 145 4.38 -3.01 -47.91
CA PRO A 145 5.18 -2.91 -49.13
C PRO A 145 6.52 -2.21 -48.90
N THR A 146 6.60 -1.33 -47.90
CA THR A 146 7.80 -0.54 -47.58
C THR A 146 8.67 -1.25 -46.56
N LYS A 147 10.00 -1.09 -46.68
CA LYS A 147 10.98 -1.57 -45.68
C LYS A 147 10.72 -1.04 -44.26
N GLU A 148 10.18 0.17 -44.16
CA GLU A 148 9.79 0.83 -42.91
C GLU A 148 8.54 0.22 -42.25
N GLY A 149 7.81 -0.63 -42.98
CA GLY A 149 6.67 -1.38 -42.49
C GLY A 149 5.52 -0.48 -41.99
N PRO A 150 4.90 -0.80 -40.83
CA PRO A 150 3.75 -0.07 -40.30
C PRO A 150 4.07 1.36 -39.88
N ARG A 151 5.35 1.73 -39.77
CA ARG A 151 5.78 3.05 -39.32
C ARG A 151 6.09 4.00 -40.48
N SER A 152 5.86 3.57 -41.72
CA SER A 152 6.16 4.39 -42.89
C SER A 152 5.22 5.60 -42.98
N PRO A 153 5.75 6.84 -43.03
CA PRO A 153 4.92 8.04 -43.07
C PRO A 153 4.18 8.20 -44.41
N GLN A 154 4.77 7.75 -45.52
CA GLN A 154 4.14 7.82 -46.85
C GLN A 154 2.90 6.92 -46.89
N LEU A 155 3.03 5.68 -46.42
CA LEU A 155 1.91 4.73 -46.36
C LEU A 155 0.76 5.26 -45.48
N TYR A 156 1.09 5.92 -44.36
CA TYR A 156 0.08 6.57 -43.52
C TYR A 156 -0.65 7.69 -44.26
N LEU A 157 0.08 8.60 -44.92
CA LEU A 157 -0.51 9.71 -45.67
C LEU A 157 -1.39 9.23 -46.81
N ASP A 158 -0.96 8.22 -47.55
CA ASP A 158 -1.75 7.64 -48.65
C ASP A 158 -3.03 6.98 -48.13
N THR A 159 -2.94 6.22 -47.03
CA THR A 159 -4.11 5.60 -46.38
C THR A 159 -5.08 6.66 -45.85
N TRP A 160 -4.58 7.73 -45.23
CA TRP A 160 -5.40 8.83 -44.74
C TRP A 160 -6.12 9.56 -45.89
N LYS A 161 -5.41 9.88 -46.99
CA LYS A 161 -6.04 10.49 -48.18
C LYS A 161 -7.13 9.61 -48.77
N GLN A 162 -6.94 8.28 -48.73
CA GLN A 162 -7.91 7.31 -49.23
C GLN A 162 -9.15 7.21 -48.32
N GLN A 163 -9.00 7.29 -47.00
CA GLN A 163 -10.08 7.08 -46.04
C GLN A 163 -10.81 8.37 -45.66
N ASN A 164 -10.08 9.45 -45.34
CA ASN A 164 -10.57 10.63 -44.62
C ASN A 164 -10.00 11.96 -45.16
N GLY A 165 -9.73 12.09 -46.47
CA GLY A 165 -8.99 13.24 -47.05
C GLY A 165 -9.65 14.63 -46.97
N LEU A 166 -10.68 14.81 -46.15
CA LEU A 166 -11.47 16.04 -45.98
C LEU A 166 -11.46 16.59 -44.53
N ASP A 167 -10.73 15.93 -43.61
CA ASP A 167 -10.67 16.25 -42.18
C ASP A 167 -9.59 17.30 -41.85
#